data_AF-A0A2G4FN53-F1
#
_entry.id   AF-A0A2G4FN53-F1
#
_cell.length_a   1.000
_cell.length_b   1.000
_cell.length_c   1.000
_cell.angle_alpha   90.00
_cell.angle_beta   90.00
_cell.angle_gamma   90.00
#
_symmetry.space_group_name_H-M   'P 1'
#
loop_
_entity.id
_entity.type
_entity.pdbx_description
1 polymer ?
#
loop_
_entity_poly.entity_id
_entity_poly.type
_entity_poly.pdbx_seq_one_letter_code
_entity_poly.pdbx_strand_id
1 'polypeptide(L)'
;MTFLLQASLFAALAVSYQAGEMSLNDVVQKVNPKMVKIYGSGGFKGLPAYGTGVLVSPNGYVLTVANHLMETTDLRVHLYDGTRLPAKLVAMEPELDIALLKIGTDKSKIDDLPFYDIVAAAKAPLANPGTAILAFSNQFQIASRDEPVSVMKGTIAAYA
;
A
#
# COMPACT_ATOMS: atom_id res chain seq x y z
N MET A 1 60.55 16.76 -16.24
CA MET A 1 60.31 15.29 -16.13
C MET A 1 60.78 14.91 -14.73
N THR A 2 59.98 14.48 -13.75
CA THR A 2 58.80 13.59 -13.80
C THR A 2 58.11 13.63 -12.41
N PHE A 3 56.80 13.92 -12.41
CA PHE A 3 55.70 13.56 -11.50
C PHE A 3 55.80 13.70 -9.95
N LEU A 4 55.05 14.68 -9.43
CA LEU A 4 54.53 14.75 -8.06
C LEU A 4 53.31 13.82 -7.93
N LEU A 5 53.39 12.84 -7.04
CA LEU A 5 52.28 11.95 -6.68
C LEU A 5 51.42 12.63 -5.61
N GLN A 6 50.33 13.29 -6.00
CA GLN A 6 49.29 13.71 -5.04
C GLN A 6 48.44 12.50 -4.67
N ALA A 7 48.66 11.96 -3.46
CA ALA A 7 47.75 11.00 -2.85
C ALA A 7 46.55 11.76 -2.27
N SER A 8 45.47 11.84 -3.03
CA SER A 8 44.19 12.39 -2.59
C SER A 8 43.55 11.42 -1.59
N LEU A 9 43.65 11.74 -0.30
CA LEU A 9 42.98 11.02 0.79
C LEU A 9 41.47 11.30 0.73
N PHE A 10 40.69 10.42 0.09
CA PHE A 10 39.24 10.42 0.20
C PHE A 10 38.83 9.90 1.58
N ALA A 11 38.62 10.79 2.54
CA ALA A 11 37.99 10.46 3.80
C ALA A 11 36.48 10.27 3.57
N ALA A 12 36.06 9.02 3.34
CA ALA A 12 34.65 8.66 3.37
C ALA A 12 34.16 8.70 4.83
N LEU A 13 33.58 9.83 5.24
CA LEU A 13 32.78 9.94 6.45
C LEU A 13 31.51 9.11 6.25
N ALA A 14 31.59 7.82 6.59
CA ALA A 14 30.41 7.00 6.77
C ALA A 14 29.69 7.50 8.03
N VAL A 15 28.75 8.42 7.84
CA VAL A 15 27.78 8.76 8.88
C VAL A 15 26.89 7.54 9.07
N SER A 16 27.12 6.79 10.14
CA SER A 16 26.22 5.74 10.60
C SER A 16 24.90 6.42 11.02
N TYR A 17 23.90 6.36 10.14
CA TYR A 17 22.53 6.72 10.49
C TYR A 17 21.96 5.64 11.40
N GLN A 18 21.95 5.91 12.70
CA GLN A 18 21.39 5.03 13.69
C GLN A 18 19.91 5.37 13.88
N ALA A 19 19.08 4.99 12.91
CA ALA A 19 17.65 4.88 13.18
C ALA A 19 17.43 3.61 14.00
N GLY A 20 16.67 3.72 15.09
CA GLY A 20 16.12 2.54 15.77
C GLY A 20 15.29 1.77 14.75
N GLU A 21 15.88 0.74 14.16
CA GLU A 21 15.24 -0.07 13.13
C GLU A 21 14.08 -0.80 13.78
N MET A 22 12.85 -0.35 13.52
CA MET A 22 11.69 -1.23 13.67
C MET A 22 12.00 -2.51 12.88
N SER A 23 11.84 -3.66 13.52
CA SER A 23 12.07 -4.90 12.79
C SER A 23 11.07 -4.99 11.62
N LEU A 24 11.45 -5.71 10.56
CA LEU A 24 10.54 -5.94 9.44
C LEU A 24 9.19 -6.49 9.92
N ASN A 25 9.22 -7.39 10.92
CA ASN A 25 8.01 -7.96 11.50
C ASN A 25 7.14 -6.88 12.16
N ASP A 26 7.71 -5.96 12.92
CA ASP A 26 6.94 -4.88 13.57
C ASP A 26 6.25 -3.98 12.55
N VAL A 27 6.94 -3.66 11.44
CA VAL A 27 6.35 -2.89 10.35
C VAL A 27 5.19 -3.65 9.70
N VAL A 28 5.38 -4.94 9.43
CA VAL A 28 4.36 -5.81 8.84
C VAL A 28 3.12 -5.92 9.74
N GLN A 29 3.30 -6.14 11.05
CA GLN A 29 2.21 -6.20 12.02
C GLN A 29 1.44 -4.87 12.12
N LYS A 30 2.13 -3.73 11.99
CA LYS A 30 1.51 -2.41 12.04
C LYS A 30 0.76 -2.03 10.75
N VAL A 31 1.24 -2.49 9.59
CA VAL A 31 0.71 -2.14 8.27
C VAL A 31 -0.44 -3.05 7.86
N ASN A 32 -0.34 -4.35 8.07
CA ASN A 32 -1.32 -5.33 7.60
C ASN A 32 -2.78 -4.99 7.97
N PRO A 33 -3.10 -4.53 9.20
CA PRO A 33 -4.47 -4.18 9.55
C PRO A 33 -5.10 -3.05 8.72
N LYS A 34 -4.27 -2.24 8.07
CA LYS A 34 -4.68 -1.12 7.20
C LYS A 34 -4.81 -1.51 5.73
N MET A 35 -4.35 -2.71 5.37
CA MET A 35 -4.44 -3.24 4.01
C MET A 35 -5.75 -4.01 3.85
N VAL A 36 -6.31 -3.98 2.64
CA VAL A 36 -7.50 -4.76 2.31
C VAL A 36 -7.35 -5.48 0.99
N LYS A 37 -8.06 -6.61 0.86
CA LYS A 37 -8.09 -7.41 -0.35
C LYS A 37 -9.43 -7.18 -1.03
N ILE A 38 -9.41 -6.82 -2.31
CA ILE A 38 -10.60 -6.46 -3.07
C ILE A 38 -10.91 -7.60 -4.02
N TYR A 39 -12.18 -7.97 -4.14
CA TYR A 39 -12.67 -9.00 -5.04
C TYR A 39 -13.89 -8.48 -5.80
N GLY A 40 -13.91 -8.74 -7.11
CA GLY A 40 -15.06 -8.48 -7.97
C GLY A 40 -15.72 -9.78 -8.44
N SER A 41 -16.85 -9.66 -9.12
CA SER A 41 -17.62 -10.81 -9.63
C SER A 41 -16.96 -11.57 -10.79
N GLY A 42 -15.80 -11.13 -11.31
CA GLY A 42 -15.02 -11.86 -12.31
C GLY A 42 -15.69 -11.98 -13.69
N GLY A 43 -16.38 -10.92 -14.15
CA GLY A 43 -17.20 -10.94 -15.36
C GLY A 43 -16.46 -10.89 -16.70
N PHE A 44 -15.20 -10.46 -16.72
CA PHE A 44 -14.41 -10.40 -17.95
C PHE A 44 -13.43 -11.58 -18.04
N LYS A 45 -13.63 -12.44 -19.05
CA LYS A 45 -12.80 -13.62 -19.26
C LYS A 45 -11.34 -13.22 -19.44
N GLY A 46 -10.47 -13.72 -18.56
CA GLY A 46 -9.03 -13.47 -18.60
C GLY A 46 -8.56 -12.24 -17.82
N LEU A 47 -9.46 -11.47 -17.22
CA LEU A 47 -9.07 -10.36 -16.33
C LEU A 47 -9.04 -10.81 -14.86
N PRO A 48 -8.03 -10.40 -14.08
CA PRO A 48 -7.99 -10.67 -12.64
C PRO A 48 -9.22 -10.13 -11.93
N ALA A 49 -9.87 -10.96 -11.10
CA ALA A 49 -11.03 -10.56 -10.29
C ALA A 49 -10.63 -10.13 -8.85
N TYR A 50 -9.36 -9.80 -8.63
CA TYR A 50 -8.80 -9.46 -7.33
C TYR A 50 -7.90 -8.23 -7.41
N GLY A 51 -7.81 -7.50 -6.30
CA GLY A 51 -6.98 -6.31 -6.15
C GLY A 51 -6.58 -6.08 -4.70
N THR A 52 -5.82 -5.02 -4.47
CA THR A 52 -5.42 -4.56 -3.13
C THR A 52 -5.83 -3.11 -2.97
N GLY A 53 -6.30 -2.76 -1.77
CA GLY A 53 -6.52 -1.38 -1.38
C GLY A 53 -5.97 -1.08 0.01
N VAL A 54 -6.10 0.18 0.40
CA VAL A 54 -5.70 0.68 1.72
C VAL A 54 -6.86 1.39 2.39
N LEU A 55 -7.02 1.21 3.70
CA LEU A 55 -7.99 1.95 4.50
C LEU A 55 -7.48 3.38 4.72
N VAL A 56 -8.34 4.36 4.41
CA VAL A 56 -8.03 5.80 4.51
C VAL A 56 -8.95 6.54 5.48
N SER A 57 -9.88 5.84 6.13
CA SER A 57 -10.79 6.38 7.13
C SER A 57 -11.19 5.30 8.13
N PRO A 58 -11.40 5.66 9.42
CA PRO A 58 -11.93 4.73 10.42
C PRO A 58 -13.34 4.25 10.08
N ASN A 59 -14.07 4.99 9.25
CA ASN A 59 -15.44 4.69 8.84
C ASN A 59 -15.52 3.72 7.65
N GLY A 60 -14.39 3.11 7.25
CA GLY A 60 -14.35 2.14 6.15
C GLY A 60 -14.36 2.76 4.76
N TYR A 61 -13.59 3.82 4.55
CA TYR A 61 -13.23 4.23 3.18
C TYR A 61 -11.93 3.54 2.77
N VAL A 62 -11.91 3.01 1.55
CA VAL A 62 -10.80 2.28 0.97
C VAL A 62 -10.34 2.99 -0.30
N LEU A 63 -9.06 3.26 -0.41
CA LEU A 63 -8.42 3.78 -1.62
C LEU A 63 -7.78 2.61 -2.39
N THR A 64 -7.97 2.59 -3.70
CA THR A 64 -7.43 1.57 -4.61
C THR A 64 -7.11 2.17 -5.97
N VAL A 65 -6.41 1.39 -6.79
CA VAL A 65 -6.18 1.69 -8.20
C VAL A 65 -7.49 1.64 -9.00
N ALA A 66 -7.68 2.52 -9.99
CA ALA A 66 -8.87 2.56 -10.82
C ALA A 66 -8.75 1.57 -11.98
N ASN A 67 -9.28 0.36 -11.79
CA ASN A 67 -9.27 -0.67 -12.82
C ASN A 67 -10.66 -1.26 -13.07
N HIS A 68 -10.73 -2.24 -13.96
CA HIS A 68 -11.95 -2.92 -14.37
C HIS A 68 -12.73 -3.60 -13.22
N LEU A 69 -12.14 -3.78 -12.03
CA LEU A 69 -12.88 -4.29 -10.86
C LEU A 69 -13.99 -3.32 -10.44
N MET A 70 -13.78 -2.03 -10.63
CA MET A 70 -14.73 -0.97 -10.23
C MET A 70 -16.02 -0.99 -11.06
N GLU A 71 -16.01 -1.69 -12.20
CA GLU A 71 -17.18 -1.85 -13.09
C GLU A 71 -18.07 -3.04 -12.70
N THR A 72 -17.65 -3.83 -11.70
CA THR A 72 -18.39 -5.03 -11.28
C THR A 72 -19.55 -4.69 -10.34
N THR A 73 -20.65 -5.44 -10.44
CA THR A 73 -21.86 -5.22 -9.64
C THR A 73 -21.78 -5.76 -8.21
N ASP A 74 -20.83 -6.65 -7.93
CA ASP A 74 -20.63 -7.28 -6.61
C ASP A 74 -19.17 -7.15 -6.21
N LEU A 75 -18.84 -5.98 -5.66
CA LEU A 75 -17.55 -5.71 -5.05
C LEU A 75 -17.57 -6.16 -3.59
N ARG A 76 -16.54 -6.91 -3.20
CA ARG A 76 -16.31 -7.36 -1.83
C ARG A 76 -14.92 -7.00 -1.39
N VAL A 77 -14.81 -6.62 -0.13
CA VAL A 77 -13.54 -6.31 0.50
C VAL A 77 -13.35 -7.26 1.68
N HIS A 78 -12.19 -7.90 1.73
CA HIS A 78 -11.75 -8.71 2.85
C HIS A 78 -10.76 -7.89 3.68
N LEU A 79 -11.07 -7.76 4.97
CA LEU A 79 -10.21 -7.14 5.96
C LEU A 79 -9.13 -8.13 6.44
N TYR A 80 -8.17 -7.61 7.21
CA TYR A 80 -7.05 -8.39 7.73
C TYR A 80 -7.47 -9.51 8.69
N ASP A 81 -8.58 -9.33 9.41
CA ASP A 81 -9.16 -10.29 10.36
C ASP A 81 -9.99 -11.40 9.67
N GLY A 82 -10.04 -11.39 8.33
CA GLY A 82 -10.85 -12.30 7.53
C GLY A 82 -12.31 -11.86 7.34
N THR A 83 -12.74 -10.75 7.95
CA THR A 83 -14.08 -10.19 7.79
C THR A 83 -14.31 -9.77 6.34
N ARG A 84 -15.46 -10.16 5.78
CA ARG A 84 -15.83 -9.90 4.39
C ARG A 84 -17.02 -8.95 4.35
N LEU A 85 -16.85 -7.82 3.67
CA LEU A 85 -17.85 -6.77 3.60
C LEU A 85 -18.18 -6.45 2.14
N PRO A 86 -19.46 -6.17 1.83
CA PRO A 86 -19.78 -5.57 0.54
C PRO A 86 -19.15 -4.19 0.45
N ALA A 87 -18.78 -3.79 -0.76
CA ALA A 87 -18.23 -2.48 -1.04
C ALA A 87 -19.00 -1.81 -2.17
N LYS A 88 -19.05 -0.48 -2.12
CA LYS A 88 -19.63 0.36 -3.17
C LYS A 88 -18.59 1.36 -3.65
N LEU A 89 -18.55 1.59 -4.95
CA LEU A 89 -17.79 2.67 -5.54
C LEU A 89 -18.42 4.01 -5.13
N VAL A 90 -17.61 4.91 -4.57
CA VAL A 90 -18.02 6.26 -4.17
C VAL A 90 -17.60 7.27 -5.23
N ALA A 91 -16.34 7.18 -5.66
CA ALA A 91 -15.77 8.04 -6.69
C ALA A 91 -14.65 7.29 -7.42
N MET A 92 -14.41 7.66 -8.67
CA MET A 92 -13.33 7.14 -9.49
C MET A 92 -12.79 8.27 -10.34
N GLU A 93 -11.46 8.37 -10.42
CA GLU A 93 -10.74 9.32 -11.24
C GLU A 93 -9.74 8.55 -12.12
N PRO A 94 -10.13 8.15 -13.35
CA PRO A 94 -9.30 7.33 -14.23
C PRO A 94 -8.01 8.01 -14.66
N GLU A 95 -7.98 9.34 -14.79
CA GLU A 95 -6.77 10.08 -15.20
C GLU A 95 -5.65 9.99 -14.17
N LEU A 96 -6.01 9.85 -12.89
CA LEU A 96 -5.08 9.68 -11.78
C LEU A 96 -4.92 8.22 -11.33
N ASP A 97 -5.64 7.31 -11.99
CA ASP A 97 -5.67 5.87 -11.67
C ASP A 97 -6.11 5.58 -10.22
N ILE A 98 -7.09 6.33 -9.71
CA ILE A 98 -7.56 6.23 -8.31
C ILE A 98 -9.07 5.96 -8.23
N ALA A 99 -9.45 5.03 -7.37
CA ALA A 99 -10.84 4.78 -6.99
C ALA A 99 -11.03 4.76 -5.47
N LEU A 100 -12.15 5.33 -5.02
CA LEU A 100 -12.56 5.37 -3.62
C LEU A 100 -13.77 4.47 -3.41
N LEU A 101 -13.63 3.51 -2.51
CA LEU A 101 -14.68 2.58 -2.12
C LEU A 101 -15.17 2.87 -0.70
N LYS A 102 -16.45 2.63 -0.45
CA LYS A 102 -17.02 2.53 0.90
C LYS A 102 -17.35 1.08 1.19
N ILE A 103 -16.80 0.54 2.27
CA ILE A 103 -17.10 -0.82 2.73
C ILE A 103 -18.21 -0.80 3.79
N GLY A 104 -18.95 -1.90 3.85
CA GLY A 104 -20.09 -2.08 4.74
C GLY A 104 -21.38 -1.43 4.25
N THR A 105 -22.45 -1.68 4.99
CA THR A 105 -23.78 -1.07 4.81
C THR A 105 -24.16 -0.29 6.06
N ASP A 106 -25.24 0.50 6.01
CA ASP A 106 -25.76 1.26 7.17
C ASP A 106 -26.05 0.41 8.43
N LYS A 107 -26.05 -0.92 8.32
CA LYS A 107 -26.25 -1.88 9.42
C LYS A 107 -24.96 -2.52 9.95
N SER A 108 -23.85 -2.37 9.24
CA SER A 108 -22.55 -2.89 9.66
C SER A 108 -21.90 -1.87 10.59
N LYS A 109 -21.70 -2.21 11.87
CA LYS A 109 -20.91 -1.37 12.78
C LYS A 109 -19.45 -1.40 12.32
N ILE A 110 -19.07 -0.38 11.55
CA ILE A 110 -17.69 -0.13 11.14
C ILE A 110 -17.27 1.13 11.87
N ASP A 111 -16.84 0.93 13.11
CA ASP A 111 -16.31 1.99 13.95
C ASP A 111 -14.86 1.63 14.26
N ASP A 112 -13.97 2.60 14.08
CA ASP A 112 -12.55 2.54 14.51
C ASP A 112 -11.65 1.54 13.76
N LEU A 113 -11.76 1.47 12.43
CA LEU A 113 -10.80 0.70 11.63
C LEU A 113 -9.41 1.37 11.60
N PRO A 114 -8.31 0.60 11.69
CA PRO A 114 -6.97 1.11 11.42
C PRO A 114 -6.87 1.68 10.01
N PHE A 115 -6.37 2.90 9.88
CA PHE A 115 -6.28 3.58 8.58
C PHE A 115 -4.96 4.35 8.40
N TYR A 116 -4.72 4.77 7.16
CA TYR A 116 -3.68 5.72 6.80
C TYR A 116 -4.24 7.12 6.76
N ASP A 117 -3.62 8.02 7.53
CA ASP A 117 -3.89 9.45 7.43
C ASP A 117 -3.19 10.01 6.19
N ILE A 118 -3.94 10.08 5.09
CA ILE A 118 -3.46 10.60 3.81
C ILE A 118 -3.14 12.09 3.89
N VAL A 119 -3.84 12.86 4.74
CA VAL A 119 -3.61 14.30 4.88
C VAL A 119 -2.29 14.56 5.60
N ALA A 120 -1.97 13.78 6.62
CA ALA A 120 -0.66 13.82 7.26
C ALA A 120 0.43 13.33 6.29
N ALA A 121 0.19 12.24 5.55
CA ALA A 121 1.13 11.70 4.59
C ALA A 121 1.47 12.70 3.46
N ALA A 122 0.50 13.46 2.96
CA ALA A 122 0.69 14.46 1.91
C ALA A 122 1.58 15.64 2.35
N LYS A 123 1.69 15.90 3.66
CA LYS A 123 2.54 16.95 4.23
C LYS A 123 3.97 16.46 4.53
N ALA A 124 4.19 15.14 4.50
CA ALA A 124 5.51 14.58 4.76
C ALA A 124 6.48 14.96 3.63
N PRO A 125 7.77 15.19 3.94
CA PRO A 125 8.76 15.44 2.90
C PRO A 125 8.91 14.22 2.00
N LEU A 126 9.19 14.46 0.73
CA LEU A 126 9.47 13.42 -0.25
C LEU A 126 10.70 12.59 0.18
N ALA A 127 10.59 11.27 0.09
CA ALA A 127 11.66 10.34 0.51
C ALA A 127 12.70 10.16 -0.59
N ASN A 128 13.96 10.51 -0.34
CA ASN A 128 15.04 10.59 -1.34
C ASN A 128 15.27 9.28 -2.13
N PRO A 129 15.79 9.34 -3.37
CA PRO A 129 16.29 8.16 -4.08
C PRO A 129 17.34 7.41 -3.24
N GLY A 130 17.30 6.08 -3.30
CA GLY A 130 18.08 5.20 -2.44
C GLY A 130 17.39 4.82 -1.12
N THR A 131 16.30 5.50 -0.74
CA THR A 131 15.54 5.13 0.47
C THR A 131 14.90 3.76 0.29
N ALA A 132 15.07 2.88 1.27
CA ALA A 132 14.43 1.56 1.29
C ALA A 132 12.91 1.68 1.48
N ILE A 133 12.14 0.90 0.72
CA ILE A 133 10.68 0.84 0.79
C ILE A 133 10.19 -0.58 0.95
N LEU A 134 8.98 -0.70 1.50
CA LEU A 134 8.21 -1.93 1.55
C LEU A 134 6.89 -1.71 0.83
N ALA A 135 6.58 -2.56 -0.15
CA ALA A 135 5.32 -2.57 -0.86
C ALA A 135 4.47 -3.75 -0.39
N PHE A 136 3.21 -3.46 -0.07
CA PHE A 136 2.25 -4.42 0.46
C PHE A 136 1.16 -4.68 -0.57
N SER A 137 0.92 -5.94 -0.93
CA SER A 137 -0.03 -6.31 -1.98
C SER A 137 -0.50 -7.77 -1.86
N ASN A 138 -1.74 -8.06 -2.24
CA ASN A 138 -2.21 -9.43 -2.47
C ASN A 138 -1.86 -9.89 -3.89
N GLN A 139 -0.57 -9.83 -4.23
CA GLN A 139 -0.09 -10.24 -5.54
C GLN A 139 -0.32 -11.74 -5.75
N PHE A 140 -0.86 -12.12 -6.91
CA PHE A 140 -1.22 -13.50 -7.28
C PHE A 140 -2.35 -14.14 -6.45
N GLN A 141 -3.12 -13.35 -5.69
CA GLN A 141 -4.27 -13.86 -4.91
C GLN A 141 -3.90 -14.94 -3.88
N ILE A 142 -2.67 -14.95 -3.38
CA ILE A 142 -2.21 -16.00 -2.44
C ILE A 142 -2.83 -15.85 -1.06
N ALA A 143 -3.21 -14.63 -0.65
CA ALA A 143 -3.85 -14.37 0.64
C ALA A 143 -5.36 -14.22 0.40
N SER A 144 -6.15 -15.23 0.77
CA SER A 144 -7.60 -15.29 0.45
C SER A 144 -8.51 -15.21 1.68
N ARG A 145 -7.95 -15.34 2.89
CA ARG A 145 -8.63 -15.33 4.17
C ARG A 145 -7.99 -14.27 5.09
N ASP A 146 -7.66 -14.64 6.31
CA ASP A 146 -7.03 -13.84 7.36
C ASP A 146 -5.49 -13.81 7.26
N GLU A 147 -4.90 -14.41 6.21
CA GLU A 147 -3.45 -14.38 6.03
C GLU A 147 -2.97 -12.94 5.72
N PRO A 148 -1.77 -12.55 6.17
CA PRO A 148 -1.19 -11.26 5.81
C PRO A 148 -0.98 -11.13 4.30
N VAL A 149 -0.95 -9.91 3.80
CA VAL A 149 -0.64 -9.66 2.38
C VAL A 149 0.87 -9.83 2.12
N SER A 150 1.22 -10.06 0.85
CA SER A 150 2.61 -10.17 0.42
C SER A 150 3.35 -8.86 0.63
N VAL A 151 4.63 -8.97 0.99
CA VAL A 151 5.52 -7.81 1.21
C VAL A 151 6.70 -7.91 0.27
N MET A 152 6.95 -6.85 -0.48
CA MET A 152 8.10 -6.72 -1.38
C MET A 152 9.02 -5.61 -0.86
N LYS A 153 10.31 -5.89 -0.78
CA LYS A 153 11.34 -4.90 -0.43
C LYS A 153 11.92 -4.29 -1.70
N GLY A 154 12.08 -2.96 -1.71
CA GLY A 154 12.68 -2.23 -2.81
C GLY A 154 13.39 -0.99 -2.34
N THR A 155 13.79 -0.16 -3.30
CA THR A 155 14.38 1.16 -3.07
C THR A 155 13.75 2.16 -4.02
N ILE A 156 13.68 3.43 -3.62
CA ILE A 156 13.28 4.52 -4.51
C ILE A 156 14.39 4.71 -5.54
N ALA A 157 14.11 4.44 -6.82
CA ALA A 157 15.14 4.45 -7.87
C ALA A 157 15.55 5.87 -8.27
N ALA A 158 14.58 6.71 -8.64
CA ALA A 158 14.75 8.10 -9.03
C ALA A 158 13.38 8.80 -8.96
N TYR A 159 13.38 10.12 -9.05
CA TYR A 159 12.17 10.90 -9.35
C TYR A 159 12.12 11.21 -10.84
N ALA A 160 10.91 11.38 -11.37
CA ALA A 160 10.69 11.91 -12.71
C ALA A 160 10.74 13.44 -12.72
#